data_AF-A0A7Y3LBE3-F1
#
_entry.id   AF-A0A7Y3LBE3-F1
#
_cell.length_a   1.000
_cell.length_b   1.000
_cell.length_c   1.000
_cell.angle_alpha   90.00
_cell.angle_beta   90.00
_cell.angle_gamma   90.00
#
_symmetry.space_group_name_H-M   'P 1'
#
loop_
_entity.id
_entity.type
_entity.pdbx_description
1 polymer ?
#
loop_
_entity_poly.entity_id
_entity_poly.type
_entity_poly.pdbx_seq_one_letter_code
_entity_poly.pdbx_strand_id
1 'polypeptide(L)'
;MNPIQVVLIDILRLLGLAILVQVVLSWIPPGTYSSVSRLNMMLSRFTEPVLRPIRRLMPRVGAGAMQFDLSPLVALVLINFILIPIVAR
;
A
#
# COMPACT_ATOMS: atom_id res chain seq x y z
N MET A 1 9.97 -24.23 -5.62
CA MET A 1 9.03 -23.18 -6.08
C MET A 1 9.17 -23.00 -7.58
N ASN A 2 8.06 -22.92 -8.30
CA ASN A 2 8.08 -22.70 -9.75
C ASN A 2 8.47 -21.24 -10.06
N PRO A 3 9.11 -20.94 -11.22
CA PRO A 3 9.53 -19.58 -11.57
C PRO A 3 8.39 -18.53 -11.48
N ILE A 4 7.18 -18.94 -11.86
CA ILE A 4 5.97 -18.11 -11.77
C ILE A 4 5.68 -17.69 -10.32
N GLN A 5 5.86 -18.58 -9.34
CA GLN A 5 5.63 -18.27 -7.93
C GLN A 5 6.62 -17.26 -7.40
N VAL A 6 7.89 -17.36 -7.83
CA VAL A 6 8.95 -16.42 -7.43
C VAL A 6 8.62 -15.02 -7.92
N VAL A 7 8.32 -14.87 -9.22
CA VAL A 7 7.96 -13.58 -9.81
C VAL A 7 6.72 -12.98 -9.13
N LEU A 8 5.70 -13.80 -8.85
CA LEU A 8 4.51 -13.34 -8.13
C LEU A 8 4.84 -12.83 -6.72
N ILE A 9 5.67 -13.56 -5.98
CA ILE A 9 6.09 -13.16 -4.64
C ILE A 9 6.85 -11.84 -4.68
N ASP A 10 7.78 -11.68 -5.62
CA ASP A 10 8.57 -10.46 -5.74
C ASP A 10 7.68 -9.26 -6.06
N ILE A 11 6.71 -9.41 -6.96
CA ILE A 11 5.73 -8.36 -7.28
C ILE A 11 4.92 -7.98 -6.03
N LEU A 12 4.41 -8.97 -5.29
CA LEU A 12 3.62 -8.72 -4.07
C LEU A 12 4.44 -8.07 -2.96
N ARG A 13 5.71 -8.47 -2.79
CA ARG A 13 6.63 -7.85 -1.82
C ARG A 13 6.94 -6.40 -2.19
N LEU A 14 7.23 -6.14 -3.46
CA LEU A 14 7.51 -4.79 -3.94
C LEU A 14 6.29 -3.88 -3.79
N LEU A 15 5.09 -4.39 -4.11
CA LEU A 15 3.84 -3.66 -3.89
C LEU A 15 3.61 -3.37 -2.40
N GLY A 16 3.78 -4.38 -1.54
CA GLY A 16 3.65 -4.22 -0.09
C GLY A 16 4.65 -3.20 0.47
N LEU A 17 5.90 -3.23 -0.01
CA LEU A 17 6.92 -2.25 0.35
C LEU A 17 6.54 -0.84 -0.11
N ALA A 18 6.05 -0.68 -1.34
CA ALA A 18 5.61 0.62 -1.86
C ALA A 18 4.47 1.22 -1.01
N ILE A 19 3.50 0.38 -0.62
CA ILE A 19 2.40 0.78 0.29
C ILE A 19 2.95 1.15 1.68
N LEU A 20 3.89 0.37 2.22
CA LEU A 20 4.50 0.66 3.51
C LEU A 20 5.26 1.99 3.50
N VAL A 21 6.06 2.24 2.45
CA VAL A 21 6.74 3.53 2.24
C VAL A 21 5.70 4.65 2.17
N GLN A 22 4.60 4.47 1.45
CA GLN A 22 3.53 5.46 1.37
C GLN A 22 2.95 5.82 2.75
N VAL A 23 2.73 4.82 3.62
CA VAL A 23 2.27 5.04 5.00
C VAL A 23 3.29 5.85 5.79
N VAL A 24 4.57 5.50 5.72
CA VAL A 24 5.64 6.25 6.40
C VAL A 24 5.71 7.70 5.89
N LEU A 25 5.65 7.89 4.57
CA LEU A 25 5.68 9.23 3.96
C LEU A 25 4.42 10.05 4.28
N SER A 26 3.28 9.41 4.59
CA SER A 26 2.04 10.12 4.96
C SER A 26 2.14 10.89 6.28
N TRP A 27 3.12 10.56 7.12
CA TRP A 27 3.39 11.29 8.38
C TRP A 27 4.17 12.58 8.16
N ILE A 28 4.69 12.78 6.93
CA ILE A 28 5.38 14.00 6.55
C ILE A 28 4.32 15.00 6.05
N PRO A 29 4.22 16.19 6.67
CA PRO A 29 3.23 17.18 6.26
C PRO A 29 3.40 17.59 4.79
N PRO A 30 2.29 17.84 4.07
CA PRO A 30 2.34 18.39 2.72
C PRO A 30 3.10 19.72 2.71
N GLY A 31 4.00 19.90 1.75
CA GLY A 31 4.74 21.16 1.56
C GLY A 31 6.07 21.29 2.31
N THR A 32 6.42 20.36 3.22
CA THR A 32 7.71 20.41 3.92
C THR A 32 8.89 20.09 3.00
N TYR A 33 8.74 19.11 2.10
CA TYR A 33 9.79 18.72 1.14
C TYR A 33 9.19 18.38 -0.22
N SER A 34 9.64 19.08 -1.26
CA SER A 34 9.15 18.86 -2.64
C SER A 34 9.51 17.47 -3.18
N SER A 35 10.67 16.93 -2.80
CA SER A 35 11.12 15.60 -3.24
C SER A 35 10.31 14.46 -2.61
N VAL A 36 9.97 14.57 -1.32
CA VAL A 36 9.13 13.59 -0.62
C VAL A 36 7.72 13.55 -1.23
N SER A 37 7.16 14.72 -1.48
CA SER A 37 5.82 14.84 -2.09
C SER A 37 5.81 14.23 -3.51
N ARG A 38 6.87 14.46 -4.30
CA ARG A 38 7.03 13.82 -5.62
C ARG A 38 7.14 12.30 -5.51
N LEU A 39 7.95 11.78 -4.59
CA LEU A 39 8.08 10.34 -4.36
C LEU A 39 6.74 9.70 -3.98
N ASN A 40 6.01 10.33 -3.05
CA ASN A 40 4.69 9.86 -2.63
C ASN A 40 3.70 9.83 -3.81
N MET A 41 3.73 10.86 -4.68
CA MET A 41 2.92 10.91 -5.90
C MET A 41 3.32 9.83 -6.92
N MET A 42 4.59 9.47 -7.01
CA MET A 42 5.02 8.36 -7.87
C MET A 42 4.55 7.02 -7.32
N LEU A 43 4.73 6.79 -6.02
CA LEU A 43 4.26 5.58 -5.35
C LEU A 43 2.74 5.40 -5.47
N SER A 44 1.97 6.49 -5.30
CA SER A 44 0.51 6.42 -5.43
C SER A 44 0.06 5.94 -6.79
N ARG A 45 0.75 6.29 -7.89
CA ARG A 45 0.40 5.77 -9.22
C ARG A 45 0.50 4.24 -9.32
N PHE A 46 1.44 3.63 -8.60
CA PHE A 46 1.60 2.18 -8.57
C PHE A 46 0.66 1.50 -7.57
N THR A 47 0.37 2.13 -6.44
CA THR A 47 -0.48 1.54 -5.39
C THR A 47 -1.98 1.78 -5.63
N GLU A 48 -2.36 2.82 -6.38
CA GLU A 48 -3.76 3.22 -6.59
C GLU A 48 -4.65 2.12 -7.21
N PRO A 49 -4.20 1.33 -8.21
CA PRO A 49 -5.02 0.24 -8.74
C PRO A 49 -5.44 -0.78 -7.67
N VAL A 50 -4.66 -0.93 -6.60
CA VAL A 50 -4.93 -1.85 -5.48
C VAL A 50 -5.64 -1.14 -4.33
N LEU A 51 -5.24 0.08 -3.99
CA LEU A 51 -5.82 0.84 -2.88
C LEU A 51 -7.21 1.41 -3.22
N ARG A 52 -7.45 1.85 -4.46
CA ARG A 52 -8.72 2.48 -4.86
C ARG A 52 -9.93 1.56 -4.70
N PRO A 53 -9.90 0.28 -5.13
CA PRO A 53 -11.00 -0.65 -4.85
C PRO A 53 -11.22 -0.84 -3.35
N ILE A 54 -10.16 -0.97 -2.57
CA ILE A 54 -10.25 -1.14 -1.11
C ILE A 54 -10.90 0.10 -0.46
N ARG A 55 -10.48 1.31 -0.84
CA ARG A 55 -11.10 2.57 -0.36
C ARG A 55 -12.57 2.70 -0.71
N ARG A 56 -13.02 2.13 -1.83
CA ARG A 56 -14.44 2.15 -2.22
C ARG A 56 -15.29 1.24 -1.33
N LEU A 57 -14.70 0.17 -0.81
CA LEU A 57 -15.38 -0.80 0.06
C LEU A 57 -15.36 -0.38 1.53
N MET A 58 -14.35 0.37 1.93
CA MET A 58 -14.26 0.85 3.30
C MET A 58 -15.13 2.09 3.53
N PRO A 59 -15.89 2.16 4.64
CA PRO A 59 -16.44 3.42 5.10
C PRO A 59 -15.29 4.38 5.41
N ARG A 60 -15.48 5.68 5.16
CA ARG A 60 -14.49 6.69 5.53
C ARG A 60 -14.33 6.66 7.06
N VAL A 61 -13.14 6.29 7.54
CA VAL A 61 -12.86 6.16 8.96
C VAL A 61 -12.26 7.47 9.46
N GLY A 62 -12.88 8.09 10.47
CA GLY A 62 -12.49 9.39 11.00
C GLY A 62 -13.69 10.21 11.48
N ALA A 63 -13.49 11.10 12.44
CA ALA A 63 -14.52 12.00 12.98
C ALA A 63 -14.11 13.46 12.76
N GLY A 64 -15.05 14.30 12.29
CA GLY A 64 -14.80 15.72 12.05
C GLY A 64 -13.85 15.97 10.87
N ALA A 65 -12.80 16.78 11.08
CA ALA A 65 -11.85 17.18 10.03
C ALA A 65 -10.74 16.15 9.74
N MET A 66 -10.55 15.13 10.58
CA MET A 66 -9.54 14.08 10.38
C MET A 66 -10.14 12.87 9.67
N GLN A 67 -9.76 12.66 8.41
CA GLN A 67 -10.02 11.42 7.68
C GLN A 67 -8.73 10.59 7.66
N PHE A 68 -8.80 9.36 8.17
CA PHE A 68 -7.68 8.42 8.14
C PHE A 68 -7.93 7.37 7.04
N ASP A 69 -6.97 7.24 6.13
CA ASP A 69 -7.00 6.21 5.11
C ASP A 69 -6.45 4.89 5.67
N LEU A 70 -7.33 3.97 6.06
CA LEU A 70 -6.95 2.62 6.52
C LEU A 70 -6.72 1.63 5.36
N SER A 71 -6.89 2.05 4.10
CA SER A 71 -6.78 1.15 2.95
C SER A 71 -5.37 0.56 2.80
N PRO A 72 -4.27 1.27 3.14
CA PRO A 72 -2.94 0.67 3.14
C PRO A 72 -2.84 -0.50 4.09
N LEU A 73 -3.43 -0.40 5.29
CA LEU A 73 -3.40 -1.47 6.29
C LEU A 73 -4.15 -2.72 5.77
N VAL A 74 -5.36 -2.52 5.26
CA VAL A 74 -6.15 -3.62 4.67
C VAL A 74 -5.42 -4.25 3.49
N ALA A 75 -4.81 -3.45 2.62
CA ALA A 75 -4.02 -3.96 1.50
C ALA A 75 -2.83 -4.81 1.96
N LEU A 76 -2.08 -4.36 2.98
CA LEU A 76 -0.96 -5.11 3.54
C LEU A 76 -1.41 -6.45 4.12
N VAL A 77 -2.54 -6.48 4.83
CA VAL A 77 -3.11 -7.74 5.35
C VAL A 77 -3.48 -8.69 4.21
N LEU A 78 -4.18 -8.20 3.18
CA LEU A 78 -4.57 -9.01 2.02
C LEU A 78 -3.36 -9.56 1.25
N ILE A 79 -2.32 -8.75 1.06
CA ILE A 79 -1.07 -9.17 0.42
C ILE A 79 -0.42 -10.30 1.24
N ASN A 80 -0.30 -10.15 2.55
CA ASN A 80 0.30 -11.17 3.41
C ASN A 80 -0.53 -12.45 3.47
N PHE A 81 -1.86 -12.34 3.45
CA PHE A 81 -2.77 -13.48 3.40
C PHE A 81 -2.55 -14.35 2.15
N ILE A 82 -2.21 -13.73 1.03
CA ILE A 82 -1.84 -14.43 -0.22
C ILE A 82 -0.41 -14.96 -0.16
N LEU A 83 0.53 -14.17 0.36
CA LEU A 83 1.96 -14.46 0.29
C LEU A 83 2.41 -15.58 1.24
N ILE A 84 1.94 -15.58 2.49
CA ILE A 84 2.29 -16.57 3.51
C ILE A 84 2.09 -18.02 3.03
N PRO A 85 0.91 -18.43 2.52
CA PRO A 85 0.70 -19.81 2.09
C PRO A 85 1.50 -20.21 0.86
N ILE A 86 1.99 -19.27 0.04
CA ILE A 86 2.84 -19.56 -1.11
C ILE A 86 4.29 -19.78 -0.67
N VAL A 87 4.76 -19.00 0.32
CA VAL A 87 6.12 -19.11 0.86
C VAL A 87 6.27 -20.28 1.83
N ALA A 88 5.22 -20.65 2.56
CA ALA A 88 5.25 -21.76 3.52
C ALA A 88 5.13 -23.16 2.87
N ARG A 89 5.01 -23.23 1.54
CA ARG A 89 4.98 -24.47 0.75
C ARG A 89 6.36 -24.78 0.20
#